data_AF-A0A9W8X2L1-F1
#
_entry.id   AF-A0A9W8X2L1-F1
#
_cell.length_a   1.000
_cell.length_b   1.000
_cell.length_c   1.000
_cell.angle_alpha   90.00
_cell.angle_beta   90.00
_cell.angle_gamma   90.00
#
_symmetry.space_group_name_H-M   'P 1'
#
loop_
_entity.id
_entity.type
_entity.pdbx_description
1 polymer ?
#
loop_
_entity_poly.entity_id
_entity_poly.type
_entity_poly.pdbx_seq_one_letter_code
_entity_poly.pdbx_strand_id
1 'polypeptide(L)'
;MGKEPEDHSQPWVDQCLNALIVALEDPLAHWDENFLVAVILLRLHEEMGDADEQCHHFGTARILNSISSFAADGGLRESASWVSLRQHIYVSLTSQQPLNLSLDNYRHSSVFRDYDDESWTNRAIFHFATILQTIFEENGEANTNTLTKEKWTELHAELDEWERTKPWTFAAFHIEPNAGDKFNDTWPQLPCAQGVVAVGLQYYHLSKIILTIYSPNASLVGLAGVRARKATDASIRKHIRITIGYGISNETCGNAMFQGSHILSACGAYIVDPLEQQACVEYLQGLQSRIGWRTDKVIADLREQWSV
;
A
#
# COMPACT_ATOMS: atom_id res chain seq x y z
N MET A 1 -1.88 -23.16 11.17
CA MET A 1 -0.50 -23.59 10.90
C MET A 1 0.33 -23.25 12.13
N GLY A 2 1.08 -24.22 12.65
CA GLY A 2 1.85 -24.05 13.88
C GLY A 2 2.99 -23.06 13.68
N LYS A 3 3.19 -22.16 14.65
CA LYS A 3 4.41 -21.35 14.71
C LYS A 3 5.56 -22.29 15.07
N GLU A 4 6.46 -22.53 14.13
CA GLU A 4 7.77 -23.13 14.43
C GLU A 4 8.48 -22.18 15.43
N PRO A 5 9.05 -22.70 16.53
CA PRO A 5 9.65 -21.88 17.58
C PRO A 5 11.00 -21.28 17.17
N GLU A 6 11.65 -21.84 16.15
CA GLU A 6 12.92 -21.37 15.61
C GLU A 6 12.76 -20.98 14.13
N ASP A 7 13.37 -19.87 13.76
CA ASP A 7 13.44 -19.44 12.38
C ASP A 7 14.53 -20.22 11.64
N HIS A 8 14.11 -21.09 10.72
CA HIS A 8 15.00 -21.91 9.88
C HIS A 8 15.16 -21.35 8.46
N SER A 9 14.74 -20.11 8.20
CA SER A 9 14.81 -19.50 6.86
C SER A 9 16.23 -19.11 6.44
N GLN A 10 17.06 -18.65 7.38
CA GLN A 10 18.38 -18.07 7.10
C GLN A 10 19.28 -18.94 6.19
N PRO A 11 19.43 -20.26 6.41
CA PRO A 11 20.26 -21.10 5.55
C PRO A 11 19.79 -21.17 4.09
N TRP A 12 18.48 -21.00 3.84
CA TRP A 12 17.89 -21.00 2.50
C TRP A 12 18.07 -19.63 1.83
N VAL A 13 17.92 -18.56 2.61
CA VAL A 13 18.23 -17.19 2.19
C VAL A 13 19.69 -17.11 1.74
N ASP A 14 20.63 -17.59 2.56
CA ASP A 14 22.06 -17.57 2.24
C ASP A 14 22.38 -18.38 0.96
N GLN A 15 21.74 -19.53 0.76
CA GLN A 15 21.91 -20.32 -0.46
C GLN A 15 21.38 -19.60 -1.69
N CYS A 16 20.21 -18.95 -1.58
CA CYS A 16 19.64 -18.15 -2.66
C CYS A 16 20.55 -16.96 -3.01
N LEU A 17 21.05 -16.24 -2.01
CA LEU A 17 22.00 -15.13 -2.19
C LEU A 17 23.27 -15.58 -2.91
N ASN A 18 23.88 -16.69 -2.50
CA ASN A 18 25.06 -17.23 -3.17
C ASN A 18 24.79 -17.54 -4.65
N ALA A 19 23.64 -18.12 -4.97
CA ALA A 19 23.25 -18.39 -6.36
C ALA A 19 23.04 -17.10 -7.17
N LEU A 20 22.40 -16.08 -6.58
CA LEU A 20 22.17 -14.78 -7.23
C LEU A 20 23.47 -14.01 -7.46
N ILE A 21 24.42 -14.05 -6.53
CA ILE A 21 25.75 -13.43 -6.68
C ILE A 21 26.47 -14.04 -7.89
N VAL A 22 26.52 -15.38 -7.98
CA VAL A 22 27.13 -16.08 -9.11
C VAL A 22 26.45 -15.69 -10.44
N ALA A 23 25.12 -15.57 -10.45
CA ALA A 23 24.39 -15.14 -11.64
C ALA A 23 24.67 -13.67 -12.03
N LEU A 24 24.91 -12.78 -11.06
CA LEU A 24 25.26 -11.38 -11.30
C LEU A 24 26.70 -11.19 -11.79
N GLU A 25 27.61 -12.09 -11.44
CA GLU A 25 29.01 -12.06 -11.87
C GLU A 25 29.22 -12.55 -13.31
N ASP A 26 28.26 -13.30 -13.87
CA ASP A 26 28.30 -13.76 -15.25
C ASP A 26 27.93 -12.63 -16.25
N PRO A 27 28.88 -12.14 -17.07
CA PRO A 27 28.61 -11.08 -18.04
C PRO A 27 27.65 -11.48 -19.16
N LEU A 28 27.39 -12.78 -19.32
CA LEU A 28 26.51 -13.36 -20.34
C LEU A 28 25.15 -13.79 -19.76
N ALA A 29 24.97 -13.71 -18.43
CA ALA A 29 23.71 -14.04 -17.80
C ALA A 29 22.63 -13.05 -18.24
N HIS A 30 21.61 -13.59 -18.92
CA HIS A 30 20.39 -12.86 -19.18
C HIS A 30 19.59 -12.90 -17.88
N TRP A 31 19.29 -11.74 -17.30
CA TRP A 31 18.37 -11.66 -16.16
C TRP A 31 17.02 -12.21 -16.61
N ASP A 32 16.68 -13.40 -16.14
CA ASP A 32 15.45 -14.09 -16.53
C ASP A 32 14.34 -13.81 -15.51
N GLU A 33 13.17 -14.40 -15.74
CA GLU A 33 12.03 -14.25 -14.85
C GLU A 33 12.24 -14.87 -13.47
N ASN A 34 13.03 -15.94 -13.39
CA ASN A 34 13.34 -16.61 -12.12
C ASN A 34 14.23 -15.73 -11.25
N PHE A 35 15.20 -15.04 -11.86
CA PHE A 35 16.06 -14.09 -11.17
C PHE A 35 15.25 -12.95 -10.53
N LEU A 36 14.33 -12.33 -11.29
CA LEU A 36 13.46 -11.29 -10.77
C LEU A 36 12.60 -11.80 -9.60
N VAL A 37 11.97 -12.96 -9.76
CA VAL A 37 11.12 -13.55 -8.73
C VAL A 37 11.91 -13.88 -7.47
N ALA A 38 13.13 -14.43 -7.60
CA ALA A 38 13.99 -14.73 -6.46
C ALA A 38 14.32 -13.47 -5.65
N VAL A 39 14.69 -12.36 -6.30
CA VAL A 39 14.98 -11.10 -5.62
C VAL A 39 13.74 -10.53 -4.91
N ILE A 40 12.55 -10.62 -5.53
CA ILE A 40 11.28 -10.18 -4.91
C ILE A 40 10.93 -11.04 -3.69
N LEU A 41 11.17 -12.35 -3.74
CA LEU A 41 10.94 -13.24 -2.61
C LEU A 41 11.91 -12.97 -1.45
N LEU A 42 13.18 -12.67 -1.74
CA LEU A 42 14.13 -12.22 -0.73
C LEU A 42 13.69 -10.89 -0.10
N ARG A 43 13.22 -9.95 -0.91
CA ARG A 43 12.63 -8.70 -0.42
C ARG A 43 11.41 -8.93 0.47
N LEU A 44 10.52 -9.87 0.10
CA LEU A 44 9.37 -10.24 0.93
C LEU A 44 9.82 -10.84 2.26
N HIS A 45 10.89 -11.64 2.27
CA HIS A 45 11.45 -12.19 3.50
C HIS A 45 11.97 -11.08 4.44
N GLU A 46 12.64 -10.05 3.93
CA GLU A 46 13.04 -8.87 4.72
C GLU A 46 11.85 -8.15 5.34
N GLU A 47 10.78 -7.96 4.57
CA GLU A 47 9.56 -7.28 5.02
C GLU A 47 8.86 -8.03 6.16
N MET A 48 9.01 -9.36 6.20
CA MET A 48 8.52 -10.21 7.30
C MET A 48 9.49 -10.26 8.49
N GLY A 49 10.71 -9.73 8.34
CA GLY A 49 11.76 -9.68 9.35
C GLY A 49 11.50 -8.71 10.50
N ASP A 50 12.39 -8.69 11.50
CA ASP A 50 12.27 -7.80 12.67
C ASP A 50 12.63 -6.34 12.36
N ALA A 51 13.61 -6.15 11.49
CA ALA A 51 13.96 -4.88 10.91
C ALA A 51 13.87 -5.06 9.39
N ASP A 52 12.95 -4.36 8.72
CA ASP A 52 12.98 -4.26 7.25
C ASP A 52 14.28 -3.52 6.89
N GLU A 53 15.37 -4.26 6.70
CA GLU A 53 16.71 -3.74 6.42
C GLU A 53 16.81 -3.15 5.01
N GLN A 54 15.84 -3.42 4.15
CA GLN A 54 15.74 -2.91 2.78
C GLN A 54 16.93 -3.24 1.88
N CYS A 55 17.71 -4.28 2.19
CA CYS A 55 18.90 -4.66 1.42
C CYS A 55 18.53 -5.02 -0.03
N HIS A 56 17.42 -5.72 -0.26
CA HIS A 56 16.96 -6.11 -1.59
C HIS A 56 16.03 -5.08 -2.26
N HIS A 57 15.66 -4.00 -1.57
CA HIS A 57 14.80 -2.96 -2.12
C HIS A 57 15.43 -2.26 -3.33
N PHE A 58 16.68 -1.80 -3.18
CA PHE A 58 17.42 -1.13 -4.25
C PHE A 58 17.78 -2.06 -5.41
N GLY A 59 18.04 -3.34 -5.10
CA GLY A 59 18.31 -4.37 -6.11
C GLY A 59 17.12 -4.56 -7.05
N THR A 60 15.92 -4.70 -6.48
CA THR A 60 14.67 -4.88 -7.24
C THR A 60 14.36 -3.67 -8.11
N ALA A 61 14.48 -2.46 -7.56
CA ALA A 61 14.36 -1.20 -8.30
C ALA A 61 15.29 -1.17 -9.51
N ARG A 62 16.58 -1.47 -9.31
CA ARG A 62 17.58 -1.43 -10.39
C ARG A 62 17.24 -2.41 -11.52
N ILE A 63 16.81 -3.63 -11.20
CA ILE A 63 16.45 -4.64 -12.20
C ILE A 63 15.23 -4.18 -13.00
N LEU A 64 14.14 -3.79 -12.34
CA LEU A 64 12.90 -3.37 -12.98
C LEU A 64 13.04 -2.08 -13.79
N ASN A 65 13.89 -1.15 -13.33
CA ASN A 65 14.19 0.07 -14.08
C ASN A 65 15.08 -0.20 -15.31
N SER A 66 15.92 -1.25 -15.27
CA SER A 66 16.81 -1.60 -16.39
C SER A 66 16.10 -2.40 -17.48
N ILE A 67 15.08 -3.20 -17.13
CA ILE A 67 14.36 -4.06 -18.07
C ILE A 67 12.86 -3.71 -18.03
N SER A 68 12.49 -2.67 -18.76
CA SER A 68 11.11 -2.16 -18.79
C SER A 68 10.08 -3.19 -19.28
N SER A 69 10.49 -4.14 -20.15
CA SER A 69 9.59 -5.17 -20.68
C SER A 69 9.05 -6.13 -19.61
N PHE A 70 9.72 -6.24 -18.46
CA PHE A 70 9.26 -7.07 -17.35
C PHE A 70 7.90 -6.64 -16.80
N ALA A 71 7.52 -5.36 -16.95
CA ALA A 71 6.25 -4.84 -16.48
C ALA A 71 5.13 -4.84 -17.55
N ALA A 72 5.39 -5.36 -18.76
CA ALA A 72 4.45 -5.29 -19.88
C ALA A 72 4.31 -6.57 -20.73
N ASP A 73 5.19 -7.56 -20.55
CA ASP A 73 5.26 -8.75 -21.41
C ASP A 73 4.32 -9.91 -21.00
N GLY A 74 3.44 -9.73 -20.00
CA GLY A 74 2.59 -10.83 -19.53
C GLY A 74 3.27 -11.79 -18.56
N GLY A 75 2.50 -12.79 -18.12
CA GLY A 75 3.00 -13.97 -17.42
C GLY A 75 3.62 -13.68 -16.05
N LEU A 76 4.63 -14.47 -15.70
CA LEU A 76 5.24 -14.44 -14.37
C LEU A 76 5.98 -13.13 -14.11
N ARG A 77 6.66 -12.57 -15.12
CA ARG A 77 7.44 -11.33 -14.99
C ARG A 77 6.57 -10.13 -14.65
N GLU A 78 5.48 -9.96 -15.39
CA GLU A 78 4.53 -8.87 -15.14
C GLU A 78 3.84 -9.06 -13.79
N SER A 79 3.44 -10.28 -13.46
CA SER A 79 2.85 -10.56 -12.14
C SER A 79 3.82 -10.20 -11.00
N ALA A 80 5.09 -10.56 -11.15
CA ALA A 80 6.14 -10.25 -10.19
C ALA A 80 6.40 -8.73 -10.09
N SER A 81 6.41 -8.00 -11.21
CA SER A 81 6.59 -6.54 -11.19
C SER A 81 5.48 -5.84 -10.40
N TRP A 82 4.21 -6.27 -10.53
CA TRP A 82 3.10 -5.74 -9.73
C TRP A 82 3.24 -6.04 -8.24
N VAL A 83 3.82 -7.18 -7.86
CA VAL A 83 4.16 -7.44 -6.44
C VAL A 83 5.24 -6.47 -5.97
N SER A 84 6.30 -6.31 -6.75
CA SER A 84 7.38 -5.35 -6.43
C SER A 84 6.87 -3.91 -6.31
N LEU A 85 5.95 -3.47 -7.18
CA LEU A 85 5.36 -2.14 -7.08
C LEU A 85 4.69 -1.92 -5.71
N ARG A 86 3.96 -2.91 -5.19
CA ARG A 86 3.34 -2.83 -3.85
C ARG A 86 4.38 -2.73 -2.73
N GLN A 87 5.51 -3.42 -2.87
CA GLN A 87 6.64 -3.30 -1.93
C GLN A 87 7.26 -1.89 -1.97
N HIS A 88 7.44 -1.32 -3.18
CA HIS A 88 7.90 0.06 -3.33
C HIS A 88 6.92 1.09 -2.77
N ILE A 89 5.62 0.88 -2.96
CA ILE A 89 4.57 1.71 -2.35
C ILE A 89 4.68 1.69 -0.82
N TYR A 90 4.88 0.53 -0.20
CA TYR A 90 4.99 0.42 1.25
C TYR A 90 6.18 1.22 1.79
N VAL A 91 7.36 1.06 1.19
CA VAL A 91 8.56 1.80 1.57
C VAL A 91 8.35 3.29 1.36
N SER A 92 7.80 3.71 0.21
CA SER A 92 7.50 5.11 -0.10
C SER A 92 6.55 5.72 0.93
N LEU A 93 5.48 5.01 1.30
CA LEU A 93 4.49 5.48 2.28
C LEU A 93 5.08 5.64 3.69
N THR A 94 5.89 4.69 4.15
CA THR A 94 6.45 4.68 5.51
C THR A 94 7.65 5.60 5.67
N SER A 95 8.50 5.72 4.64
CA SER A 95 9.65 6.63 4.64
C SER A 95 9.32 8.05 4.17
N GLN A 96 8.12 8.26 3.62
CA GLN A 96 7.69 9.51 2.99
C GLN A 96 8.67 9.98 1.90
N GLN A 97 9.20 9.03 1.13
CA GLN A 97 10.10 9.29 0.00
C GLN A 97 9.44 8.88 -1.33
N PRO A 98 9.85 9.48 -2.46
CA PRO A 98 9.40 9.04 -3.79
C PRO A 98 9.64 7.54 -4.03
N LEU A 99 8.86 6.91 -4.91
CA LEU A 99 9.16 5.54 -5.30
C LEU A 99 10.47 5.50 -6.09
N ASN A 100 11.27 4.49 -5.80
CA ASN A 100 12.51 4.20 -6.52
C ASN A 100 12.26 3.30 -7.75
N LEU A 101 11.10 3.47 -8.41
CA LEU A 101 10.64 2.59 -9.48
C LEU A 101 9.91 3.43 -10.55
N SER A 102 10.32 3.26 -11.81
CA SER A 102 9.71 3.97 -12.94
C SER A 102 8.31 3.42 -13.23
N LEU A 103 7.29 4.24 -12.99
CA LEU A 103 5.90 3.90 -13.30
C LEU A 103 5.64 3.81 -14.81
N ASP A 104 6.47 4.45 -15.64
CA ASP A 104 6.31 4.39 -17.10
C ASP A 104 6.47 2.97 -17.65
N ASN A 105 7.25 2.12 -16.97
CA ASN A 105 7.42 0.72 -17.36
C ASN A 105 6.11 -0.08 -17.35
N TYR A 106 5.16 0.32 -16.49
CA TYR A 106 3.87 -0.37 -16.36
C TYR A 106 2.84 0.08 -17.39
N ARG A 107 3.02 1.24 -18.05
CA ARG A 107 1.99 1.84 -18.93
C ARG A 107 1.58 0.96 -20.10
N HIS A 108 2.44 0.02 -20.51
CA HIS A 108 2.17 -0.91 -21.60
C HIS A 108 1.61 -2.27 -21.13
N SER A 109 1.43 -2.45 -19.82
CA SER A 109 0.82 -3.63 -19.21
C SER A 109 -0.58 -3.91 -19.78
N SER A 110 -0.92 -5.21 -19.91
CA SER A 110 -2.26 -5.63 -20.36
C SER A 110 -3.35 -5.23 -19.36
N VAL A 111 -2.98 -5.01 -18.09
CA VAL A 111 -3.85 -4.50 -17.01
C VAL A 111 -4.63 -3.26 -17.43
N PHE A 112 -4.09 -2.39 -18.28
CA PHE A 112 -4.78 -1.18 -18.75
C PHE A 112 -5.78 -1.43 -19.89
N ARG A 113 -5.85 -2.66 -20.42
CA ARG A 113 -6.70 -3.07 -21.53
C ARG A 113 -7.72 -4.14 -21.14
N ASP A 114 -7.40 -4.97 -20.16
CA ASP A 114 -8.23 -6.08 -19.71
C ASP A 114 -9.32 -5.60 -18.72
N TYR A 115 -10.36 -6.40 -18.48
CA TYR A 115 -11.55 -5.97 -17.70
C TYR A 115 -11.87 -6.87 -16.51
N ASP A 116 -10.95 -7.76 -16.14
CA ASP A 116 -11.05 -8.63 -14.98
C ASP A 116 -10.72 -7.89 -13.66
N ASP A 117 -11.03 -8.53 -12.53
CA ASP A 117 -10.88 -7.93 -11.20
C ASP A 117 -9.41 -7.68 -10.81
N GLU A 118 -8.45 -8.47 -11.30
CA GLU A 118 -7.01 -8.23 -11.08
C GLU A 118 -6.56 -6.97 -11.81
N SER A 119 -7.01 -6.80 -13.06
CA SER A 119 -6.73 -5.61 -13.85
C SER A 119 -7.28 -4.34 -13.19
N TRP A 120 -8.52 -4.34 -12.70
CA TRP A 120 -9.09 -3.20 -11.97
C TRP A 120 -8.34 -2.89 -10.68
N THR A 121 -7.89 -3.92 -9.97
CA THR A 121 -7.10 -3.79 -8.74
C THR A 121 -5.72 -3.20 -9.01
N ASN A 122 -5.01 -3.71 -10.01
CA ASN A 122 -3.68 -3.19 -10.39
C ASN A 122 -3.77 -1.73 -10.89
N ARG A 123 -4.86 -1.32 -11.55
CA ARG A 123 -5.10 0.10 -11.86
C ARG A 123 -5.23 0.97 -10.61
N ALA A 124 -5.96 0.52 -9.58
CA ALA A 124 -6.07 1.26 -8.31
C ALA A 124 -4.70 1.41 -7.63
N ILE A 125 -3.89 0.35 -7.64
CA ILE A 125 -2.52 0.35 -7.12
C ILE A 125 -1.64 1.33 -7.91
N PHE A 126 -1.75 1.33 -9.23
CA PHE A 126 -1.01 2.24 -10.10
C PHE A 126 -1.37 3.71 -9.83
N HIS A 127 -2.66 4.03 -9.64
CA HIS A 127 -3.09 5.38 -9.25
C HIS A 127 -2.49 5.77 -7.89
N PHE A 128 -2.52 4.87 -6.90
CA PHE A 128 -1.94 5.16 -5.59
C PHE A 128 -0.43 5.40 -5.67
N ALA A 129 0.31 4.58 -6.44
CA ALA A 129 1.73 4.79 -6.68
C ALA A 129 2.01 6.15 -7.35
N THR A 130 1.21 6.52 -8.35
CA THR A 130 1.32 7.81 -9.05
C THR A 130 1.11 8.99 -8.09
N ILE A 131 0.14 8.86 -7.18
CA ILE A 131 -0.14 9.87 -6.14
C ILE A 131 1.07 10.02 -5.20
N LEU A 132 1.63 8.92 -4.69
CA LEU A 132 2.79 8.96 -3.80
C LEU A 132 4.03 9.53 -4.51
N GLN A 133 4.30 9.10 -5.75
CA GLN A 133 5.41 9.62 -6.56
C GLN A 133 5.32 11.13 -6.67
N THR A 134 4.17 11.62 -7.16
CA THR A 134 3.96 13.04 -7.42
C THR A 134 4.07 13.87 -6.14
N ILE A 135 3.45 13.41 -5.04
CA ILE A 135 3.46 14.14 -3.76
C ILE A 135 4.87 14.23 -3.18
N PHE A 136 5.63 13.13 -3.18
CA PHE A 136 6.94 13.13 -2.53
C PHE A 136 8.06 13.69 -3.41
N GLU A 137 7.95 13.66 -4.75
CA GLU A 137 8.88 14.35 -5.65
C GLU A 137 8.77 15.87 -5.51
N GLU A 138 7.55 16.41 -5.51
CA GLU A 138 7.33 17.86 -5.36
C GLU A 138 7.79 18.37 -3.98
N ASN A 139 7.78 17.51 -2.95
CA ASN A 139 8.33 17.85 -1.63
C ASN A 139 9.87 17.87 -1.58
N GLY A 140 10.56 17.18 -2.51
CA GLY A 140 12.02 17.04 -2.52
C GLY A 140 12.75 18.11 -3.32
N GLU A 141 12.17 18.61 -4.41
CA GLU A 141 12.88 19.47 -5.38
C GLU A 141 12.83 20.97 -5.09
N ALA A 142 11.96 21.44 -4.19
CA ALA A 142 11.90 22.86 -3.84
C ALA A 142 11.47 23.07 -2.38
N ASN A 143 12.14 23.99 -1.70
CA ASN A 143 11.72 24.60 -0.42
C ASN A 143 10.38 25.38 -0.52
N THR A 144 9.49 25.01 -1.45
CA THR A 144 8.15 25.54 -1.69
C THR A 144 7.07 24.47 -1.57
N ASN A 145 7.22 23.54 -0.61
CA ASN A 145 6.22 23.00 0.32
C ASN A 145 4.73 22.81 -0.06
N THR A 146 4.29 22.68 -1.32
CA THR A 146 2.89 22.34 -1.61
C THR A 146 2.71 21.72 -2.98
N LEU A 147 2.09 20.52 -3.02
CA LEU A 147 1.51 19.96 -4.23
C LEU A 147 0.68 21.02 -4.96
N THR A 148 0.98 21.30 -6.22
CA THR A 148 0.25 22.36 -6.95
C THR A 148 -1.24 22.04 -6.98
N LYS A 149 -2.09 23.09 -6.93
CA LYS A 149 -3.54 22.91 -6.92
C LYS A 149 -4.03 22.21 -8.19
N GLU A 150 -3.40 22.53 -9.31
CA GLU A 150 -3.62 21.92 -10.61
C GLU A 150 -3.32 20.43 -10.54
N LYS A 151 -2.12 20.04 -10.09
CA LYS A 151 -1.72 18.63 -10.02
C LYS A 151 -2.55 17.82 -9.03
N TRP A 152 -2.84 18.38 -7.87
CA TRP A 152 -3.78 17.76 -6.91
C TRP A 152 -5.16 17.53 -7.53
N THR A 153 -5.66 18.48 -8.32
CA THR A 153 -6.96 18.37 -9.00
C THR A 153 -6.93 17.30 -10.08
N GLU A 154 -5.85 17.19 -10.84
CA GLU A 154 -5.64 16.12 -11.84
C GLU A 154 -5.66 14.73 -11.18
N LEU A 155 -4.86 14.53 -10.13
CA LEU A 155 -4.79 13.25 -9.40
C LEU A 155 -6.16 12.86 -8.82
N HIS A 156 -6.90 13.83 -8.30
CA HIS A 156 -8.27 13.61 -7.83
C HIS A 156 -9.21 13.19 -8.95
N ALA A 157 -9.15 13.88 -10.10
CA ALA A 157 -10.01 13.58 -11.23
C ALA A 157 -9.74 12.19 -11.82
N GLU A 158 -8.47 11.79 -11.91
CA GLU A 158 -8.08 10.44 -12.36
C GLU A 158 -8.62 9.36 -11.43
N LEU A 159 -8.49 9.56 -10.11
CA LEU A 159 -9.00 8.61 -9.11
C LEU A 159 -10.53 8.50 -9.13
N ASP A 160 -11.23 9.64 -9.25
CA ASP A 160 -12.69 9.66 -9.33
C ASP A 160 -13.18 9.06 -10.66
N GLU A 161 -12.43 9.19 -11.75
CA GLU A 161 -12.72 8.53 -13.02
C GLU A 161 -12.54 7.01 -12.94
N TRP A 162 -11.50 6.52 -12.25
CA TRP A 162 -11.36 5.08 -11.97
C TRP A 162 -12.58 4.54 -11.21
N GLU A 163 -13.02 5.24 -10.16
CA GLU A 163 -14.20 4.84 -9.35
C GLU A 163 -15.48 4.84 -10.18
N ARG A 164 -15.63 5.80 -11.10
CA ARG A 164 -16.81 5.92 -11.97
C ARG A 164 -16.85 4.86 -13.07
N THR A 165 -15.69 4.42 -13.56
CA THR A 165 -15.58 3.53 -14.74
C THR A 165 -15.49 2.06 -14.39
N LYS A 166 -15.12 1.72 -13.15
CA LYS A 166 -15.06 0.32 -12.72
C LYS A 166 -16.43 -0.37 -12.84
N PRO A 167 -16.46 -1.69 -13.12
CA PRO A 167 -17.68 -2.47 -13.17
C PRO A 167 -18.46 -2.35 -11.87
N TRP A 168 -19.79 -2.38 -11.97
CA TRP A 168 -20.67 -2.38 -10.79
C TRP A 168 -20.44 -3.61 -9.89
N THR A 169 -19.91 -4.70 -10.45
CA THR A 169 -19.52 -5.92 -9.71
C THR A 169 -18.25 -5.73 -8.88
N PHE A 170 -17.43 -4.72 -9.19
CA PHE A 170 -16.24 -4.37 -8.43
C PHE A 170 -16.63 -3.51 -7.22
N ALA A 171 -17.30 -4.13 -6.26
CA ALA A 171 -17.80 -3.49 -5.05
C ALA A 171 -17.99 -4.52 -3.93
N ALA A 172 -18.10 -4.04 -2.69
CA ALA A 172 -18.65 -4.85 -1.61
C ALA A 172 -20.11 -5.21 -1.89
N PHE A 173 -20.56 -6.37 -1.41
CA PHE A 173 -21.96 -6.80 -1.57
C PHE A 173 -22.95 -5.86 -0.90
N HIS A 174 -22.54 -5.24 0.20
CA HIS A 174 -23.33 -4.27 0.93
C HIS A 174 -22.40 -3.23 1.56
N ILE A 175 -22.80 -1.96 1.49
CA ILE A 175 -22.12 -0.85 2.15
C ILE A 175 -23.20 -0.06 2.88
N GLU A 176 -23.09 0.02 4.21
CA GLU A 176 -23.98 0.85 4.99
C GLU A 176 -23.77 2.34 4.64
N PRO A 177 -24.83 3.17 4.56
CA PRO A 177 -24.70 4.58 4.19
C PRO A 177 -23.73 5.37 5.07
N ASN A 178 -23.61 4.97 6.33
CA ASN A 178 -22.75 5.56 7.36
C ASN A 178 -21.45 4.76 7.59
N ALA A 179 -21.08 3.86 6.68
CA ALA A 179 -19.86 3.06 6.80
C ALA A 179 -18.63 3.95 7.01
N GLY A 180 -17.91 3.69 8.12
CA GLY A 180 -16.72 4.43 8.52
C GLY A 180 -16.97 5.82 9.15
N ASP A 181 -18.19 6.35 9.17
CA ASP A 181 -18.45 7.70 9.71
C ASP A 181 -18.08 7.80 11.20
N LYS A 182 -18.34 6.74 11.96
CA LYS A 182 -18.01 6.61 13.38
C LYS A 182 -17.54 5.19 13.70
N PHE A 183 -16.72 5.06 14.74
CA PHE A 183 -16.45 3.77 15.36
C PHE A 183 -17.49 3.54 16.45
N ASN A 184 -18.23 2.43 16.36
CA ASN A 184 -19.28 2.03 17.30
C ASN A 184 -18.98 0.62 17.83
N ASP A 185 -17.77 0.41 18.36
CA ASP A 185 -17.24 -0.88 18.84
C ASP A 185 -17.10 -1.99 17.77
N THR A 186 -17.44 -1.69 16.51
CA THR A 186 -17.32 -2.63 15.39
C THR A 186 -16.80 -1.95 14.13
N TRP A 187 -16.04 -2.70 13.32
CA TRP A 187 -15.60 -2.27 12.01
C TRP A 187 -16.70 -2.41 10.95
N PRO A 188 -16.72 -1.54 9.90
CA PRO A 188 -17.64 -1.68 8.78
C PRO A 188 -17.56 -3.06 8.13
N GLN A 189 -18.71 -3.69 7.89
CA GLN A 189 -18.80 -4.99 7.22
C GLN A 189 -18.87 -4.79 5.71
N LEU A 190 -17.82 -5.17 5.01
CA LEU A 190 -17.57 -4.90 3.59
C LEU A 190 -17.12 -6.17 2.84
N PRO A 191 -17.91 -7.26 2.85
CA PRO A 191 -17.55 -8.48 2.15
C PRO A 191 -17.59 -8.27 0.63
N CYS A 192 -16.54 -8.73 -0.05
CA CYS A 192 -16.43 -8.68 -1.51
C CYS A 192 -16.58 -10.08 -2.11
N ALA A 193 -16.90 -10.15 -3.40
CA ALA A 193 -16.94 -11.42 -4.11
C ALA A 193 -15.58 -12.12 -4.17
N GLN A 194 -14.49 -11.35 -4.20
CA GLN A 194 -13.12 -11.84 -4.19
C GLN A 194 -12.24 -10.91 -3.36
N GLY A 195 -11.20 -11.47 -2.74
CA GLY A 195 -10.25 -10.69 -1.93
C GLY A 195 -9.50 -9.63 -2.75
N VAL A 196 -9.23 -9.89 -4.03
CA VAL A 196 -8.57 -8.93 -4.93
C VAL A 196 -9.39 -7.64 -5.08
N VAL A 197 -10.72 -7.74 -5.17
CA VAL A 197 -11.62 -6.58 -5.22
C VAL A 197 -11.50 -5.74 -3.94
N ALA A 198 -11.43 -6.38 -2.78
CA ALA A 198 -11.20 -5.68 -1.51
C ALA A 198 -9.86 -4.94 -1.52
N VAL A 199 -8.78 -5.56 -2.02
CA VAL A 199 -7.47 -4.92 -2.15
C VAL A 199 -7.54 -3.68 -3.05
N GLY A 200 -8.17 -3.76 -4.23
CA GLY A 200 -8.32 -2.61 -5.12
C GLY A 200 -9.09 -1.45 -4.47
N LEU A 201 -10.21 -1.76 -3.79
CA LEU A 201 -11.00 -0.76 -3.07
C LEU A 201 -10.24 -0.16 -1.87
N GLN A 202 -9.38 -0.94 -1.21
CA GLN A 202 -8.48 -0.40 -0.18
C GLN A 202 -7.52 0.61 -0.78
N TYR A 203 -6.85 0.31 -1.90
CA TYR A 203 -5.94 1.26 -2.56
C TYR A 203 -6.65 2.54 -3.02
N TYR A 204 -7.92 2.44 -3.43
CA TYR A 204 -8.75 3.63 -3.67
C TYR A 204 -8.91 4.49 -2.40
N HIS A 205 -9.25 3.88 -1.26
CA HIS A 205 -9.40 4.62 0.00
C HIS A 205 -8.07 5.17 0.53
N LEU A 206 -6.97 4.44 0.37
CA LEU A 206 -5.62 4.94 0.67
C LEU A 206 -5.30 6.19 -0.16
N SER A 207 -5.63 6.18 -1.44
CA SER A 207 -5.49 7.33 -2.33
C SER A 207 -6.29 8.55 -1.84
N LYS A 208 -7.54 8.34 -1.40
CA LYS A 208 -8.35 9.43 -0.81
C LYS A 208 -7.74 9.98 0.48
N ILE A 209 -7.15 9.14 1.33
CA ILE A 209 -6.48 9.58 2.57
C ILE A 209 -5.30 10.49 2.23
N ILE A 210 -4.39 10.01 1.39
CA ILE A 210 -3.17 10.75 1.05
C ILE A 210 -3.51 12.08 0.36
N LEU A 211 -4.41 12.07 -0.64
CA LEU A 211 -4.83 13.32 -1.28
C LEU A 211 -5.53 14.30 -0.32
N THR A 212 -6.24 13.80 0.70
CA THR A 212 -6.86 14.65 1.73
C THR A 212 -5.80 15.28 2.63
N ILE A 213 -4.75 14.53 3.01
CA ILE A 213 -3.65 15.02 3.85
C ILE A 213 -2.87 16.12 3.12
N TYR A 214 -2.53 15.89 1.85
CA TYR A 214 -1.73 16.82 1.03
C TYR A 214 -2.59 17.82 0.25
N SER A 215 -3.79 18.16 0.74
CA SER A 215 -4.66 19.10 0.05
C SER A 215 -4.10 20.54 0.10
N PRO A 216 -3.94 21.21 -1.07
CA PRO A 216 -3.47 22.60 -1.12
C PRO A 216 -4.49 23.61 -0.60
N ASN A 217 -5.74 23.19 -0.34
CA ASN A 217 -6.83 24.05 0.12
C ASN A 217 -6.90 24.17 1.67
N ALA A 218 -5.93 23.64 2.41
CA ALA A 218 -5.96 23.56 3.88
C ALA A 218 -5.72 24.89 4.62
N SER A 219 -5.42 25.99 3.92
CA SER A 219 -4.95 27.27 4.47
C SER A 219 -6.06 28.24 4.90
N LEU A 220 -7.27 27.75 5.21
CA LEU A 220 -8.36 28.58 5.74
C LEU A 220 -8.09 29.02 7.19
N VAL A 221 -8.31 30.30 7.50
CA VAL A 221 -8.09 30.88 8.84
C VAL A 221 -9.42 31.04 9.61
N GLY A 222 -9.37 31.02 10.95
CA GLY A 222 -10.52 31.27 11.82
C GLY A 222 -11.48 30.07 11.96
N LEU A 223 -12.73 30.34 12.32
CA LEU A 223 -13.74 29.28 12.53
C LEU A 223 -13.96 28.40 11.29
N ALA A 224 -13.84 28.97 10.09
CA ALA A 224 -13.91 28.22 8.84
C ALA A 224 -12.75 27.22 8.73
N GLY A 225 -11.53 27.63 9.07
CA GLY A 225 -10.36 26.75 9.13
C GLY A 225 -10.49 25.62 10.14
N VAL A 226 -11.01 25.91 11.34
CA VAL A 226 -11.25 24.88 12.36
C VAL A 226 -12.27 23.84 11.89
N ARG A 227 -13.38 24.28 11.25
CA ARG A 227 -14.38 23.35 10.70
C ARG A 227 -13.81 22.52 9.54
N ALA A 228 -13.03 23.15 8.66
CA ALA A 228 -12.36 22.45 7.56
C ALA A 228 -11.42 21.36 8.07
N ARG A 229 -10.56 21.67 9.06
CA ARG A 229 -9.66 20.68 9.67
C ARG A 229 -10.41 19.52 10.32
N LYS A 230 -11.48 19.80 11.07
CA LYS A 230 -12.32 18.74 11.64
C LYS A 230 -12.95 17.85 10.58
N ALA A 231 -13.38 18.43 9.45
CA ALA A 231 -13.93 17.68 8.33
C ALA A 231 -12.87 16.82 7.63
N THR A 232 -11.67 17.35 7.42
CA THR A 232 -10.50 16.63 6.91
C THR A 232 -10.18 15.42 7.80
N ASP A 233 -10.01 15.64 9.12
CA ASP A 233 -9.67 14.56 10.05
C ASP A 233 -10.78 13.49 10.10
N ALA A 234 -12.04 13.90 10.02
CA ALA A 234 -13.18 12.98 9.96
C ALA A 234 -13.17 12.15 8.66
N SER A 235 -12.83 12.77 7.52
CA SER A 235 -12.69 12.10 6.23
C SER A 235 -11.56 11.06 6.24
N ILE A 236 -10.41 11.43 6.80
CA ILE A 236 -9.25 10.52 6.94
C ILE A 236 -9.63 9.32 7.80
N ARG A 237 -10.18 9.54 9.00
CA ARG A 237 -10.64 8.44 9.88
C ARG A 237 -11.69 7.55 9.21
N LYS A 238 -12.62 8.14 8.46
CA LYS A 238 -13.63 7.37 7.70
C LYS A 238 -12.98 6.39 6.74
N HIS A 239 -12.02 6.86 5.95
CA HIS A 239 -11.33 6.00 5.00
C HIS A 239 -10.44 4.95 5.69
N ILE A 240 -9.78 5.28 6.80
CA ILE A 240 -9.02 4.29 7.61
C ILE A 240 -9.94 3.15 8.06
N ARG A 241 -11.10 3.48 8.65
CA ARG A 241 -12.08 2.49 9.12
C ARG A 241 -12.62 1.61 8.00
N ILE A 242 -12.88 2.20 6.82
CA ILE A 242 -13.31 1.45 5.64
C ILE A 242 -12.20 0.50 5.18
N THR A 243 -10.95 0.95 5.11
CA THR A 243 -9.79 0.11 4.76
C THR A 243 -9.64 -1.07 5.71
N ILE A 244 -9.71 -0.84 7.02
CA ILE A 244 -9.67 -1.92 8.04
C ILE A 244 -10.89 -2.84 7.90
N GLY A 245 -12.08 -2.27 7.67
CA GLY A 245 -13.32 -3.02 7.44
C GLY A 245 -13.23 -3.99 6.27
N TYR A 246 -12.63 -3.57 5.14
CA TYR A 246 -12.34 -4.47 4.01
C TYR A 246 -11.39 -5.60 4.40
N GLY A 247 -10.33 -5.31 5.17
CA GLY A 247 -9.37 -6.32 5.62
C GLY A 247 -10.02 -7.39 6.51
N ILE A 248 -10.86 -6.97 7.46
CA ILE A 248 -11.56 -7.89 8.37
C ILE A 248 -12.64 -8.69 7.65
N SER A 249 -13.42 -8.04 6.77
CA SER A 249 -14.53 -8.69 6.07
C SER A 249 -14.08 -9.69 5.01
N ASN A 250 -12.81 -9.63 4.60
CA ASN A 250 -12.22 -10.49 3.58
C ASN A 250 -10.96 -11.20 4.12
N GLU A 251 -11.01 -11.63 5.39
CA GLU A 251 -9.88 -12.19 6.16
C GLU A 251 -9.20 -13.42 5.53
N THR A 252 -9.87 -14.10 4.57
CA THR A 252 -9.27 -15.21 3.82
C THR A 252 -8.20 -14.75 2.82
N CYS A 253 -8.15 -13.46 2.51
CA CYS A 253 -7.15 -12.84 1.65
C CYS A 253 -6.14 -12.07 2.50
N GLY A 254 -4.94 -12.64 2.72
CA GLY A 254 -3.90 -11.99 3.52
C GLY A 254 -3.54 -10.59 3.02
N ASN A 255 -3.55 -10.39 1.69
CA ASN A 255 -3.29 -9.11 1.05
C ASN A 255 -4.23 -7.98 1.48
N ALA A 256 -5.50 -8.31 1.75
CA ALA A 256 -6.47 -7.33 2.23
C ALA A 256 -6.19 -6.92 3.68
N MET A 257 -5.61 -7.79 4.51
CA MET A 257 -5.31 -7.44 5.91
C MET A 257 -4.04 -6.56 6.02
N PHE A 258 -3.08 -6.66 5.10
CA PHE A 258 -1.84 -5.85 5.16
C PHE A 258 -2.09 -4.35 5.02
N GLN A 259 -3.03 -3.94 4.17
CA GLN A 259 -3.24 -2.52 3.86
C GLN A 259 -3.63 -1.70 5.10
N GLY A 260 -4.36 -2.31 6.04
CA GLY A 260 -4.69 -1.70 7.33
C GLY A 260 -3.44 -1.40 8.16
N SER A 261 -2.44 -2.29 8.16
CA SER A 261 -1.18 -2.06 8.89
C SER A 261 -0.38 -0.90 8.28
N HIS A 262 -0.29 -0.84 6.96
CA HIS A 262 0.45 0.20 6.25
C HIS A 262 -0.13 1.59 6.54
N ILE A 263 -1.46 1.73 6.46
CA ILE A 263 -2.10 3.02 6.70
C ILE A 263 -2.11 3.42 8.17
N LEU A 264 -2.18 2.47 9.09
CA LEU A 264 -2.02 2.76 10.51
C LEU A 264 -0.60 3.25 10.82
N SER A 265 0.42 2.65 10.20
CA SER A 265 1.80 3.14 10.35
C SER A 265 1.98 4.59 9.88
N ALA A 266 1.35 4.98 8.77
CA ALA A 266 1.53 6.30 8.18
C ALA A 266 0.55 7.37 8.70
N CYS A 267 -0.67 6.98 9.09
CA CYS A 267 -1.78 7.89 9.40
C CYS A 267 -2.48 7.54 10.72
N GLY A 268 -1.91 6.68 11.56
CA GLY A 268 -2.52 6.24 12.81
C GLY A 268 -2.71 7.35 13.85
N ALA A 269 -1.91 8.42 13.80
CA ALA A 269 -2.07 9.61 14.63
C ALA A 269 -3.45 10.29 14.51
N TYR A 270 -4.19 10.06 13.41
CA TYR A 270 -5.54 10.61 13.23
C TYR A 270 -6.61 9.91 14.08
N ILE A 271 -6.30 8.75 14.66
CA ILE A 271 -7.19 7.98 15.54
C ILE A 271 -7.08 8.51 16.97
N VAL A 272 -8.17 9.11 17.45
CA VAL A 272 -8.20 9.84 18.73
C VAL A 272 -9.10 9.20 19.78
N ASP A 273 -9.97 8.27 19.37
CA ASP A 273 -10.88 7.58 20.29
C ASP A 273 -10.14 6.40 20.94
N PRO A 274 -10.03 6.33 22.28
CA PRO A 274 -9.32 5.24 22.96
C PRO A 274 -9.86 3.84 22.66
N LEU A 275 -11.17 3.69 22.44
CA LEU A 275 -11.76 2.40 22.07
C LEU A 275 -11.35 2.01 20.65
N GLU A 276 -11.33 2.98 19.73
CA GLU A 276 -10.87 2.77 18.37
C GLU A 276 -9.37 2.46 18.31
N GLN A 277 -8.55 3.14 19.13
CA GLN A 277 -7.12 2.88 19.27
C GLN A 277 -6.87 1.44 19.74
N GLN A 278 -7.60 0.99 20.76
CA GLN A 278 -7.51 -0.38 21.26
C GLN A 278 -7.93 -1.40 20.18
N ALA A 279 -9.00 -1.12 19.44
CA ALA A 279 -9.44 -1.96 18.32
C ALA A 279 -8.39 -2.02 17.18
N CYS A 280 -7.69 -0.92 16.90
CA CYS A 280 -6.57 -0.90 15.95
C CYS A 280 -5.42 -1.81 16.41
N VAL A 281 -5.08 -1.80 17.71
CA VAL A 281 -4.06 -2.70 18.27
C VAL A 281 -4.49 -4.16 18.15
N GLU A 282 -5.75 -4.47 18.47
CA GLU A 282 -6.31 -5.82 18.33
C GLU A 282 -6.29 -6.31 16.88
N TYR A 283 -6.61 -5.41 15.94
CA TYR A 283 -6.50 -5.69 14.50
C TYR A 283 -5.06 -6.06 14.09
N LEU A 284 -4.07 -5.28 14.52
CA LEU A 284 -2.65 -5.50 14.22
C LEU A 284 -2.12 -6.79 14.86
N GLN A 285 -2.51 -7.09 16.09
CA GLN A 285 -2.20 -8.36 16.75
C GLN A 285 -2.87 -9.55 16.04
N GLY A 286 -4.10 -9.36 15.57
CA GLY A 286 -4.83 -10.32 14.75
C GLY A 286 -4.08 -10.63 13.45
N LEU A 287 -3.63 -9.61 12.73
CA LEU A 287 -2.80 -9.73 11.54
C LEU A 287 -1.54 -10.57 11.80
N GLN A 288 -0.80 -10.24 12.87
CA GLN A 288 0.42 -10.97 13.25
C GLN A 288 0.15 -12.42 13.64
N SER A 289 -0.93 -12.69 14.36
CA SER A 289 -1.28 -14.05 14.78
C SER A 289 -1.69 -14.96 13.62
N ARG A 290 -2.32 -14.40 12.59
CA ARG A 290 -2.92 -15.16 11.48
C ARG A 290 -1.98 -15.31 10.29
N ILE A 291 -1.29 -14.22 9.92
CA ILE A 291 -0.50 -14.12 8.69
C ILE A 291 1.00 -14.12 8.98
N GLY A 292 1.39 -13.93 10.25
CA GLY A 292 2.81 -13.89 10.64
C GLY A 292 3.51 -12.58 10.34
N TRP A 293 2.77 -11.55 9.91
CA TRP A 293 3.30 -10.21 9.69
C TRP A 293 3.63 -9.54 11.01
N ARG A 294 4.86 -9.06 11.18
CA ARG A 294 5.24 -8.40 12.43
C ARG A 294 4.66 -6.99 12.46
N THR A 295 3.85 -6.71 13.47
CA THR A 295 3.21 -5.41 13.70
C THR A 295 3.68 -4.76 15.00
N ASP A 296 4.57 -5.40 15.75
CA ASP A 296 5.07 -4.94 17.05
C ASP A 296 5.60 -3.50 17.00
N LYS A 297 6.43 -3.18 15.99
CA LYS A 297 6.96 -1.83 15.77
C LYS A 297 5.84 -0.82 15.47
N VAL A 298 4.91 -1.17 14.58
CA VAL A 298 3.76 -0.31 14.25
C VAL A 298 2.92 -0.03 15.50
N ILE A 299 2.67 -1.04 16.34
CA ILE A 299 1.95 -0.87 17.60
C ILE A 299 2.70 0.04 18.58
N ALA A 300 4.02 -0.10 18.69
CA ALA A 300 4.84 0.76 19.54
C ALA A 300 4.79 2.22 19.08
N ASP A 301 5.00 2.46 17.78
CA ASP A 301 4.97 3.80 17.18
C ASP A 301 3.58 4.45 17.35
N LEU A 302 2.50 3.68 17.15
CA LEU A 302 1.12 4.17 17.38
C LEU A 302 0.87 4.59 18.82
N ARG A 303 1.31 3.77 19.78
CA ARG A 303 1.14 4.08 21.21
C ARG A 303 1.91 5.33 21.62
N GLU A 304 3.10 5.53 21.04
CA GLU A 304 3.86 6.77 21.22
C GLU A 304 3.09 7.96 20.63
N GLN A 305 2.61 7.86 19.39
CA GLN A 305 1.83 8.92 18.72
C GLN A 305 0.56 9.30 19.50
N TRP A 306 -0.14 8.34 20.09
CA TRP A 306 -1.37 8.57 20.86
C TRP A 306 -1.14 9.09 22.28
N SER A 307 0.11 9.06 22.76
CA SER A 307 0.47 9.56 24.09
C SER A 307 0.71 11.08 24.14
N VAL A 308 0.75 11.73 22.97
CA VAL A 308 0.96 13.17 22.76
C VAL A 308 -0.37 13.91 22.73
#